data_AF-A0A0S2SCI6-F1
#
_entry.id   AF-A0A0S2SCI6-F1
#
_cell.length_a   1.000
_cell.length_b   1.000
_cell.length_c   1.000
_cell.angle_alpha   90.00
_cell.angle_beta   90.00
_cell.angle_gamma   90.00
#
_symmetry.space_group_name_H-M   'P 1'
#
loop_
_entity.id
_entity.type
_entity.pdbx_description
1 polymer ?
#
loop_
_entity_poly.entity_id
_entity_poly.type
_entity_poly.pdbx_seq_one_letter_code
_entity_poly.pdbx_strand_id
1 'polypeptide(L)'
;MKIDGTKIKKYRKKLKLTIQQLADKVGLSSSAIGMYERGQRTPDLRTIHIFARFFSVEVDYFLVGMTVNQEQIDMSYAANQALERASGICELCGAMAPFNHSNGTPYLETYKIKASEHVAAVCPNCRKKLEILELPGDIIYLQNKINNTHVSASPI
;
A
#
# COMPACT_ATOMS: atom_id res chain seq x y z
N MET A 1 -6.21 -5.41 -11.60
CA MET A 1 -7.34 -5.74 -10.71
C MET A 1 -8.29 -6.68 -11.45
N LYS A 2 -8.52 -7.90 -10.95
CA LYS A 2 -9.39 -8.90 -11.60
C LYS A 2 -10.51 -9.29 -10.63
N ILE A 3 -11.73 -9.34 -11.14
CA ILE A 3 -12.92 -9.75 -10.38
C ILE A 3 -13.20 -11.23 -10.66
N ASP A 4 -13.48 -11.98 -9.59
CA ASP A 4 -13.82 -13.40 -9.66
C ASP A 4 -15.34 -13.62 -9.52
N GLY A 5 -15.99 -13.84 -10.66
CA GLY A 5 -17.42 -14.10 -10.72
C GLY A 5 -17.85 -15.42 -10.08
N THR A 6 -16.94 -16.36 -9.81
CA THR A 6 -17.29 -17.61 -9.11
C THR A 6 -17.73 -17.35 -7.66
N LYS A 7 -17.28 -16.24 -7.07
CA LYS A 7 -17.68 -15.79 -5.73
C LYS A 7 -19.16 -15.37 -5.68
N ILE A 8 -19.70 -14.80 -6.76
CA ILE A 8 -21.14 -14.50 -6.90
C ILE A 8 -21.95 -15.80 -6.86
N LYS A 9 -21.50 -16.83 -7.61
CA LYS A 9 -22.12 -18.16 -7.62
C LYS A 9 -22.15 -18.80 -6.24
N LYS A 10 -21.06 -18.67 -5.49
CA LYS A 10 -20.93 -19.21 -4.12
C LYS A 10 -21.99 -18.60 -3.19
N TYR A 11 -22.12 -17.28 -3.17
CA TYR A 11 -23.10 -16.60 -2.31
C TYR A 11 -24.54 -16.84 -2.74
N ARG A 12 -24.82 -16.80 -4.05
CA ARG A 12 -26.14 -17.14 -4.58
C ARG A 12 -26.61 -18.52 -4.09
N LYS A 13 -25.73 -19.52 -4.18
CA LYS A 13 -26.02 -20.89 -3.70
C LYS A 13 -26.20 -20.94 -2.18
N LYS A 14 -25.40 -20.21 -1.40
CA LYS A 14 -25.54 -20.13 0.07
C LYS A 14 -26.92 -19.59 0.47
N LEU A 15 -27.43 -18.62 -0.28
CA LEU A 15 -28.78 -18.04 -0.09
C LEU A 15 -29.89 -18.86 -0.77
N LYS A 16 -29.57 -20.01 -1.39
CA LYS A 16 -30.50 -20.88 -2.12
C LYS A 16 -31.31 -20.18 -3.22
N LEU A 17 -30.73 -19.17 -3.86
CA LEU A 17 -31.37 -18.42 -4.94
C LEU A 17 -31.10 -19.04 -6.32
N THR A 18 -32.10 -19.00 -7.20
CA THR A 18 -31.89 -19.21 -8.63
C THR A 18 -31.19 -18.01 -9.26
N ILE A 19 -30.64 -18.17 -10.48
CA ILE A 19 -30.04 -17.06 -11.23
C ILE A 19 -31.07 -15.96 -11.47
N GLN A 20 -32.31 -16.33 -11.81
CA GLN A 20 -33.40 -15.38 -12.03
C GLN A 20 -33.75 -14.61 -10.76
N GLN A 21 -33.93 -15.31 -9.62
CA GLN A 21 -34.24 -14.66 -8.34
C GLN A 21 -33.14 -13.69 -7.89
N LEU A 22 -31.87 -14.02 -8.15
CA LEU A 22 -30.78 -13.09 -7.88
C LEU A 22 -30.88 -11.87 -8.79
N ALA A 23 -31.06 -12.07 -10.09
CA ALA A 23 -31.23 -11.02 -11.09
C ALA A 23 -32.32 -10.02 -10.70
N ASP A 24 -33.48 -10.53 -10.31
CA ASP A 24 -34.62 -9.70 -9.89
C ASP A 24 -34.29 -8.86 -8.65
N LYS A 25 -33.54 -9.42 -7.69
CA LYS A 25 -33.17 -8.74 -6.44
C LYS A 25 -32.09 -7.66 -6.63
N VAL A 26 -31.18 -7.85 -7.58
CA VAL A 26 -30.06 -6.90 -7.82
C VAL A 26 -30.30 -5.97 -9.01
N GLY A 27 -31.42 -6.13 -9.73
CA GLY A 27 -31.78 -5.31 -10.88
C GLY A 27 -30.89 -5.56 -12.11
N LEU A 28 -30.50 -6.82 -12.35
CA LEU A 28 -29.65 -7.22 -13.48
C LEU A 28 -30.34 -8.30 -14.31
N SER A 29 -29.89 -8.54 -15.55
CA SER A 29 -30.41 -9.65 -16.35
C SER A 29 -29.85 -10.99 -15.87
N SER A 30 -30.68 -12.04 -15.91
CA SER A 30 -30.27 -13.40 -15.57
C SER A 30 -29.15 -13.92 -16.47
N SER A 31 -29.15 -13.51 -17.75
CA SER A 31 -28.06 -13.79 -18.69
C SER A 31 -26.73 -13.18 -18.22
N ALA A 32 -26.71 -11.90 -17.81
CA ALA A 32 -25.51 -11.24 -17.31
C ALA A 32 -24.94 -11.98 -16.09
N ILE A 33 -25.77 -12.32 -15.12
CA ILE A 33 -25.36 -13.10 -13.94
C ILE A 33 -24.76 -14.45 -14.34
N GLY A 34 -25.40 -15.18 -15.25
CA GLY A 34 -24.88 -16.44 -15.76
C GLY A 34 -23.50 -16.30 -16.42
N MET A 35 -23.28 -15.24 -17.20
CA MET A 35 -21.98 -14.94 -17.80
C MET A 35 -20.92 -14.60 -16.75
N TYR A 36 -21.29 -13.85 -15.71
CA TYR A 36 -20.38 -13.52 -14.60
C TYR A 36 -19.97 -14.78 -13.83
N GLU A 37 -20.92 -15.62 -13.43
CA GLU A 37 -20.65 -16.83 -12.65
C GLU A 37 -19.79 -17.87 -13.37
N ARG A 38 -19.78 -17.84 -14.70
CA ARG A 38 -18.94 -18.69 -15.56
C ARG A 38 -17.62 -18.02 -15.97
N GLY A 39 -17.40 -16.76 -15.59
CA GLY A 39 -16.21 -16.00 -15.99
C GLY A 39 -16.18 -15.61 -17.48
N GLN A 40 -17.30 -15.74 -18.20
CA GLN A 40 -17.41 -15.33 -19.62
C GLN A 40 -17.50 -13.81 -19.76
N ARG A 41 -17.91 -13.12 -18.69
CA ARG A 41 -17.92 -11.66 -18.61
C ARG A 41 -17.43 -11.25 -17.23
N THR A 42 -16.73 -10.12 -17.15
CA THR A 42 -16.33 -9.52 -15.87
C THR A 42 -17.37 -8.45 -15.50
N PRO A 43 -17.94 -8.49 -14.29
CA PRO A 43 -18.74 -7.37 -13.78
C PRO A 43 -17.90 -6.09 -13.70
N ASP A 44 -18.53 -4.94 -13.90
CA ASP A 44 -17.87 -3.66 -13.62
C ASP A 44 -17.90 -3.33 -12.11
N LEU A 45 -17.21 -2.26 -11.71
CA LEU A 45 -17.12 -1.85 -10.31
C LEU A 45 -18.50 -1.54 -9.70
N ARG A 46 -19.40 -0.92 -10.48
CA ARG A 46 -20.77 -0.61 -10.05
C ARG A 46 -21.55 -1.89 -9.75
N THR A 47 -21.45 -2.87 -10.63
CA THR A 47 -22.08 -4.18 -10.51
C THR A 47 -21.54 -4.94 -9.29
N ILE A 48 -20.23 -4.89 -9.05
CA ILE A 48 -19.64 -5.46 -7.84
C ILE A 48 -20.11 -4.76 -6.58
N HIS A 49 -20.24 -3.43 -6.59
CA HIS A 49 -20.78 -2.72 -5.44
C HIS A 49 -22.22 -3.14 -5.12
N ILE A 50 -23.06 -3.37 -6.14
CA ILE A 50 -24.42 -3.90 -5.97
C ILE A 50 -24.37 -5.29 -5.32
N PHE A 51 -23.53 -6.20 -5.81
CA PHE A 51 -23.38 -7.54 -5.23
C PHE A 51 -22.84 -7.49 -3.80
N ALA A 52 -21.82 -6.68 -3.54
CA ALA A 52 -21.24 -6.49 -2.21
C ALA A 52 -22.29 -6.05 -1.19
N ARG A 53 -23.11 -5.05 -1.55
CA ARG A 53 -24.24 -4.60 -0.70
C ARG A 53 -25.30 -5.68 -0.53
N PHE A 54 -25.68 -6.37 -1.60
CA PHE A 54 -26.71 -7.40 -1.55
C PHE A 54 -26.30 -8.61 -0.68
N PHE A 55 -25.02 -9.01 -0.75
CA PHE A 55 -24.48 -10.13 0.01
C PHE A 55 -23.93 -9.75 1.39
N SER A 56 -23.95 -8.46 1.74
CA SER A 56 -23.36 -7.90 2.96
C SER A 56 -21.89 -8.29 3.15
N VAL A 57 -21.10 -8.09 2.10
CA VAL A 57 -19.64 -8.31 2.08
C VAL A 57 -18.92 -7.08 1.56
N GLU A 58 -17.63 -6.98 1.83
CA GLU A 58 -16.78 -5.94 1.26
C GLU A 58 -16.51 -6.19 -0.23
N VAL A 59 -16.28 -5.12 -1.00
CA VAL A 59 -15.96 -5.19 -2.44
C VAL A 59 -14.72 -6.05 -2.69
N ASP A 60 -13.73 -5.94 -1.81
CA ASP A 60 -12.46 -6.68 -1.86
C ASP A 60 -12.66 -8.18 -1.85
N TYR A 61 -13.78 -8.65 -1.28
CA TYR A 61 -14.15 -10.05 -1.34
C TYR A 61 -14.19 -10.56 -2.78
N PHE A 62 -14.61 -9.77 -3.77
CA PHE A 62 -14.71 -10.19 -5.17
C PHE A 62 -13.40 -10.08 -5.96
N LEU A 63 -12.38 -9.45 -5.39
CA LEU A 63 -11.09 -9.24 -6.04
C LEU A 63 -10.21 -10.48 -5.93
N VAL A 64 -9.38 -10.72 -6.95
CA VAL A 64 -8.38 -11.79 -7.00
C VAL A 64 -7.10 -11.28 -7.66
N GLY A 65 -5.95 -11.84 -7.25
CA GLY A 65 -4.65 -11.50 -7.80
C GLY A 65 -4.03 -10.24 -7.20
N MET A 66 -4.61 -9.71 -6.12
CA MET A 66 -3.97 -8.72 -5.26
C MET A 66 -3.37 -9.45 -4.08
N THR A 67 -2.14 -9.94 -4.23
CA THR A 67 -1.30 -10.27 -3.08
C THR A 67 -0.66 -8.97 -2.65
N VAL A 68 -1.22 -8.36 -1.62
CA VAL A 68 -0.63 -7.19 -0.98
C VAL A 68 0.55 -7.71 -0.16
N ASN A 69 1.77 -7.41 -0.58
CA ASN A 69 2.93 -7.67 0.28
C ASN A 69 3.00 -6.54 1.30
N GLN A 70 2.44 -6.79 2.49
CA GLN A 70 2.33 -5.79 3.53
C GLN A 70 3.69 -5.21 3.94
N GLU A 71 4.72 -6.05 4.02
CA GLU A 71 6.09 -5.61 4.35
C GLU A 71 6.64 -4.63 3.30
N GLN A 72 6.37 -4.88 2.02
CA GLN A 72 6.81 -4.00 0.94
C GLN A 72 6.09 -2.64 0.99
N ILE A 73 4.81 -2.63 1.38
CA ILE A 73 4.05 -1.40 1.55
C ILE A 73 4.54 -0.62 2.76
N ASP A 74 4.70 -1.27 3.90
CA ASP A 74 5.15 -0.64 5.14
C ASP A 74 6.55 -0.03 4.95
N MET A 75 7.43 -0.74 4.24
CA MET A 75 8.77 -0.23 3.91
C MET A 75 8.72 0.98 2.96
N SER A 76 7.84 0.97 1.96
CA SER A 76 7.63 2.11 1.07
C SER A 76 7.09 3.33 1.82
N TYR A 77 6.14 3.13 2.74
CA TYR A 77 5.60 4.20 3.57
C TYR A 77 6.67 4.81 4.47
N ALA A 78 7.43 3.98 5.20
CA ALA A 78 8.52 4.42 6.05
C ALA A 78 9.61 5.17 5.26
N ALA A 79 9.91 4.72 4.04
CA ALA A 79 10.84 5.39 3.14
C ALA A 79 10.35 6.79 2.71
N ASN A 80 9.11 6.91 2.26
CA ASN A 80 8.54 8.20 1.87
C ASN A 80 8.48 9.17 3.05
N GLN A 81 8.05 8.70 4.23
CA GLN A 81 8.04 9.51 5.44
C GLN A 81 9.44 10.03 5.80
N ALA A 82 10.49 9.23 5.57
CA ALA A 82 11.86 9.66 5.77
C ALA A 82 12.29 10.76 4.81
N LEU A 83 11.94 10.64 3.53
CA LEU A 83 12.28 11.65 2.53
C LEU A 83 11.53 12.97 2.78
N GLU A 84 10.26 12.90 3.12
CA GLU A 84 9.42 14.07 3.45
C GLU A 84 9.95 14.81 4.67
N ARG A 85 10.15 14.11 5.79
CA ARG A 85 10.63 14.75 7.03
C ARG A 85 12.04 15.31 6.89
N ALA A 86 12.88 14.69 6.06
CA ALA A 86 14.23 15.17 5.78
C ALA A 86 14.23 16.47 4.97
N SER A 87 13.17 16.74 4.18
CA SER A 87 13.01 17.99 3.42
C SER A 87 14.26 18.35 2.59
N GLY A 88 14.89 17.33 2.00
CA GLY A 88 16.10 17.49 1.19
C GLY A 88 17.40 17.69 1.98
N ILE A 89 17.39 17.54 3.30
CA ILE A 89 18.56 17.59 4.17
C ILE A 89 18.91 16.17 4.63
N CYS A 90 20.15 15.76 4.42
CA CYS A 90 20.66 14.47 4.88
C CYS A 90 20.53 14.35 6.40
N GLU A 91 19.88 13.30 6.88
CA GLU A 91 19.67 13.12 8.31
C GLU A 91 20.94 12.72 9.05
N LEU A 92 21.95 12.17 8.36
CA LEU A 92 23.22 11.81 8.98
C LEU A 92 24.17 13.01 9.10
N CYS A 93 24.51 13.66 7.98
CA CYS A 93 25.50 14.75 7.99
C CYS A 93 24.91 16.16 8.13
N GLY A 94 23.59 16.32 7.97
CA GLY A 94 22.92 17.62 8.03
C GLY A 94 23.13 18.50 6.79
N ALA A 95 23.82 18.04 5.76
CA ALA A 95 23.99 18.79 4.51
C ALA A 95 22.76 18.64 3.60
N MET A 96 22.50 19.63 2.76
CA MET A 96 21.52 19.53 1.68
C MET A 96 21.88 18.38 0.72
N ALA A 97 20.86 17.83 0.06
CA ALA A 97 21.05 16.86 -1.01
C ALA A 97 22.05 17.39 -2.05
N PRO A 98 23.03 16.57 -2.47
CA PRO A 98 24.10 17.04 -3.34
C PRO A 98 23.64 17.34 -4.77
N PHE A 99 22.48 16.81 -5.17
CA PHE A 99 21.86 17.04 -6.46
C PHE A 99 20.35 16.79 -6.37
N ASN A 100 19.64 17.14 -7.44
CA ASN A 100 18.20 16.94 -7.58
C ASN A 100 17.90 15.87 -8.62
N HIS A 101 16.73 15.24 -8.50
CA HIS A 101 16.11 14.47 -9.57
C HIS A 101 15.76 15.38 -10.76
N SER A 102 15.48 14.78 -11.91
CA SER A 102 15.11 15.52 -13.13
C SER A 102 13.85 16.39 -12.98
N ASN A 103 12.97 16.05 -12.04
CA ASN A 103 11.77 16.83 -11.68
C ASN A 103 12.07 17.99 -10.69
N GLY A 104 13.33 18.20 -10.31
CA GLY A 104 13.76 19.24 -9.38
C GLY A 104 13.72 18.86 -7.90
N THR A 105 13.25 17.67 -7.52
CA THR A 105 13.20 17.27 -6.10
C THR A 105 14.60 16.91 -5.57
N PRO A 106 14.96 17.26 -4.32
CA PRO A 106 16.24 16.88 -3.72
C PRO A 106 16.47 15.35 -3.72
N TYR A 107 17.66 14.91 -4.10
CA TYR A 107 18.02 13.48 -4.13
C TYR A 107 18.60 13.02 -2.78
N LEU A 108 17.84 12.18 -2.07
CA LEU A 108 18.28 11.45 -0.89
C LEU A 108 17.94 9.97 -1.05
N GLU A 109 18.75 9.11 -0.44
CA GLU A 109 18.54 7.66 -0.38
C GLU A 109 18.02 7.25 0.99
N THR A 110 17.19 6.21 1.03
CA THR A 110 16.66 5.69 2.29
C THR A 110 17.56 4.61 2.87
N TYR A 111 17.71 4.54 4.20
CA TYR A 111 18.47 3.54 4.94
C TYR A 111 17.65 2.95 6.08
N LYS A 112 17.32 1.65 5.99
CA LYS A 112 16.66 0.91 7.07
C LYS A 112 17.68 0.62 8.18
N ILE A 113 17.39 1.10 9.38
CA ILE A 113 18.26 0.89 10.54
C ILE A 113 18.04 -0.55 11.03
N LYS A 114 19.04 -1.42 10.97
CA LYS A 114 18.88 -2.86 11.32
C LYS A 114 18.28 -3.11 12.71
N ALA A 115 18.54 -2.22 13.67
CA ALA A 115 18.11 -2.35 15.07
C ALA A 115 16.72 -1.75 15.37
N SER A 116 15.99 -1.21 14.39
CA SER A 116 14.67 -0.60 14.58
C SER A 116 13.85 -0.64 13.29
N GLU A 117 12.53 -0.46 13.35
CA GLU A 117 11.73 -0.29 12.12
C GLU A 117 11.88 1.10 11.47
N HIS A 118 12.74 1.96 12.03
CA HIS A 118 13.00 3.28 11.47
C HIS A 118 13.82 3.23 10.18
N VAL A 119 13.45 4.11 9.25
CA VAL A 119 14.14 4.35 7.98
C VAL A 119 14.64 5.78 7.98
N ALA A 120 15.92 6.00 7.71
CA ALA A 120 16.56 7.32 7.58
C ALA A 120 16.67 7.75 6.10
N ALA A 121 16.58 9.06 5.81
CA ALA A 121 16.90 9.64 4.52
C ALA A 121 18.28 10.32 4.57
N VAL A 122 19.21 9.84 3.74
CA VAL A 122 20.62 10.22 3.77
C VAL A 122 21.12 10.54 2.36
N CYS A 123 22.14 11.38 2.23
CA CYS A 123 22.76 11.63 0.92
C CYS A 123 23.54 10.39 0.44
N PRO A 124 23.89 10.32 -0.86
CA PRO A 124 24.59 9.16 -1.43
C PRO A 124 25.90 8.78 -0.75
N ASN A 125 26.67 9.79 -0.35
CA ASN A 125 27.94 9.58 0.35
C ASN A 125 27.72 9.01 1.75
N CYS A 126 26.74 9.52 2.49
CA CYS A 126 26.37 9.01 3.81
C CYS A 126 25.76 7.60 3.73
N ARG A 127 24.97 7.31 2.69
CA ARG A 127 24.45 5.96 2.43
C ARG A 127 25.61 4.98 2.25
N LYS A 128 26.57 5.32 1.38
CA LYS A 128 27.75 4.47 1.15
C LYS A 128 28.61 4.31 2.40
N LYS A 129 28.78 5.39 3.18
CA LYS A 129 29.48 5.36 4.47
C LYS A 129 28.84 4.35 5.43
N LEU A 130 27.51 4.39 5.59
CA LEU A 130 26.77 3.48 6.47
C LEU A 130 26.91 2.01 6.06
N GLU A 131 26.94 1.73 4.75
CA GLU A 131 27.12 0.37 4.23
C GLU A 131 28.54 -0.17 4.41
N ILE A 132 29.56 0.67 4.21
CA ILE A 132 30.96 0.23 4.25
C ILE A 132 31.48 0.14 5.67
N LEU A 133 31.21 1.16 6.50
CA LEU A 133 31.84 1.29 7.80
C LEU A 133 31.03 0.66 8.94
N GLU A 134 29.71 0.54 8.79
CA GLU A 134 28.78 -0.02 9.79
C GLU A 134 29.01 0.49 11.23
N LEU A 135 29.36 1.78 11.39
CA LEU A 135 29.72 2.35 12.69
C LEU A 135 28.50 2.41 13.63
N PRO A 136 28.57 1.84 14.84
CA PRO A 136 27.45 1.88 15.79
C PRO A 136 27.03 3.31 16.17
N GLY A 137 27.99 4.24 16.25
CA GLY A 137 27.71 5.65 16.58
C GLY A 137 26.81 6.35 15.56
N ASP A 138 26.97 6.06 14.26
CA ASP A 138 26.11 6.63 13.22
C ASP A 138 24.67 6.11 13.35
N ILE A 139 24.51 4.83 13.71
CA ILE A 139 23.21 4.20 13.93
C ILE A 139 22.50 4.81 15.14
N ILE A 140 23.19 4.93 16.27
CA ILE A 140 22.65 5.53 17.50
C ILE A 140 22.24 6.98 17.25
N TYR A 141 23.07 7.75 16.53
CA TYR A 141 22.77 9.12 16.17
C TYR A 141 21.46 9.23 15.36
N LEU A 142 21.33 8.42 14.30
CA LEU A 142 20.13 8.41 13.47
C LEU A 142 18.88 8.00 14.26
N GLN A 143 18.97 6.98 15.11
CA GLN A 143 17.86 6.55 15.95
C GLN A 143 17.38 7.67 16.87
N ASN A 144 18.30 8.31 17.59
CA ASN A 144 17.97 9.41 18.49
C ASN A 144 17.36 10.59 17.74
N LYS A 145 17.91 10.92 16.57
CA LYS A 145 17.40 12.02 15.75
C LYS A 145 15.95 11.77 15.31
N ILE A 146 15.64 10.57 14.81
CA ILE A 146 14.30 10.19 14.35
C ILE A 146 13.30 10.16 15.52
N ASN A 147 13.69 9.60 16.66
CA ASN A 147 12.83 9.53 17.85
C ASN A 147 12.45 10.92 18.37
N ASN A 148 13.39 11.87 18.35
CA ASN A 148 13.16 13.22 18.85
C ASN A 148 12.24 14.06 17.94
N THR A 149 12.18 13.77 16.63
CA THR A 149 11.25 14.44 15.71
C THR A 149 9.80 14.04 15.98
N HIS A 150 9.53 12.81 16.40
CA HIS A 150 8.16 12.32 16.68
C HIS A 150 7.52 12.96 17.94
N VAL A 151 8.30 13.52 18.86
CA VAL A 151 7.78 14.18 20.08
C VAL A 151 7.20 15.57 19.79
N SER A 152 7.49 16.15 18.62
CA SER A 152 7.06 17.50 18.24
C SER A 152 5.79 17.57 17.38
N ALA A 153 5.16 16.43 17.08
CA ALA A 153 3.96 16.34 16.26
C ALA A 153 2.83 15.59 16.98
N SER A 154 2.39 16.11 18.13
CA SER A 154 1.04 15.81 18.65
C SER A 154 0.11 16.96 18.27
N PRO A 155 -0.96 16.73 17.49
CA PRO A 155 -1.98 17.74 17.28
C PRO A 155 -2.76 17.94 18.58
N ILE A 156 -2.85 19.19 19.04
CA ILE A 156 -3.89 19.65 19.98
C ILE A 156 -5.21 19.74 19.21
#